data_AF-A0A183I747-F1
#
_entry.id   AF-A0A183I747-F1
#
_cell.length_a   1.000
_cell.length_b   1.000
_cell.length_c   1.000
_cell.angle_alpha   90.00
_cell.angle_beta   90.00
_cell.angle_gamma   90.00
#
_symmetry.space_group_name_H-M   'P 1'
#
loop_
_entity.id
_entity.type
_entity.pdbx_description
1 polymer ?
#
loop_
_entity_poly.entity_id
_entity_poly.type
_entity_poly.pdbx_seq_one_letter_code
_entity_poly.pdbx_strand_id
1 'polypeptide(L)'
;MPINNALVNVIKRYQSGNLSARDKGGSEQTYTCQLCDTQEPAVANVFCEQCDIYYCQSCQNSLHPARGPLATHKLVSPSARRSYRATIGLPKDSKCPNHACENLSMYCMICRSAVCCQCLQETKHSNHDVQSLDKICKTQKS
;
A
#
# COMPACT_ATOMS: atom_id res chain seq x y z
N MET A 1 -29.91 -7.03 8.95
CA MET A 1 -28.54 -7.59 8.98
C MET A 1 -27.60 -6.47 9.41
N PRO A 2 -26.76 -6.63 10.45
CA PRO A 2 -25.84 -5.58 10.83
C PRO A 2 -24.83 -5.36 9.70
N ILE A 3 -24.71 -4.11 9.24
CA ILE A 3 -23.72 -3.70 8.25
C ILE A 3 -22.35 -3.87 8.92
N ASN A 4 -21.49 -4.69 8.32
CA ASN A 4 -20.12 -4.86 8.80
C ASN A 4 -19.33 -3.57 8.50
N ASN A 5 -19.36 -2.63 9.44
CA ASN A 5 -18.74 -1.31 9.31
C ASN A 5 -17.24 -1.39 8.96
N ALA A 6 -16.56 -2.50 9.29
CA ALA A 6 -15.19 -2.74 8.88
C ALA A 6 -15.03 -2.79 7.35
N LEU A 7 -15.95 -3.45 6.64
CA LEU A 7 -15.93 -3.52 5.17
C LEU A 7 -16.25 -2.16 4.55
N VAL A 8 -17.20 -1.41 5.14
CA VAL A 8 -17.55 -0.05 4.69
C VAL A 8 -16.36 0.90 4.83
N ASN A 9 -15.62 0.82 5.94
CA ASN A 9 -14.44 1.64 6.19
C ASN A 9 -13.26 1.27 5.27
N VAL A 10 -13.11 -0.01 4.91
CA VAL A 10 -12.12 -0.45 3.91
C VAL A 10 -12.45 0.11 2.53
N ILE A 11 -13.71 0.03 2.10
CA ILE A 11 -14.17 0.55 0.79
C ILE A 11 -13.98 2.07 0.71
N LYS A 12 -14.36 2.81 1.75
CA LYS A 12 -14.26 4.27 1.80
C LYS A 12 -12.81 4.75 1.65
N ARG A 13 -11.85 4.02 2.23
CA ARG A 13 -10.41 4.34 2.15
C ARG A 13 -9.78 4.06 0.79
N TYR A 14 -10.29 3.06 0.07
CA TYR A 14 -9.89 2.78 -1.30
C TYR A 14 -10.39 3.85 -2.28
N GLN A 15 -11.60 4.39 -2.04
CA GLN A 15 -12.16 5.48 -2.85
C GLN A 15 -11.51 6.84 -2.57
N SER A 16 -11.08 7.09 -1.33
CA SER A 16 -10.45 8.37 -0.94
C SER A 16 -8.96 8.48 -1.25
N GLY A 17 -8.34 7.48 -1.90
CA GLY A 17 -6.95 7.54 -2.37
C GLY A 17 -6.02 8.23 -1.38
N ASN A 18 -5.72 7.57 -0.24
CA ASN A 18 -5.06 8.18 0.91
C ASN A 18 -3.61 8.62 0.60
N LEU A 19 -3.53 9.78 -0.07
CA LEU A 19 -2.42 10.70 -0.13
C LEU A 19 -2.47 11.53 1.16
N SER A 20 -1.93 11.00 2.25
CA SER A 20 -1.37 11.85 3.29
C SER A 20 0.07 12.19 2.88
N ALA A 21 0.19 13.01 1.83
CA ALA A 21 1.44 13.52 1.31
C ALA A 21 1.58 15.01 1.65
N ARG A 22 2.24 15.30 2.78
CA ARG A 22 3.04 16.51 3.08
C ARG A 22 3.77 16.17 4.39
N ASP A 23 5.06 16.34 4.57
CA ASP A 23 5.88 17.51 4.28
C ASP A 23 7.37 17.15 4.20
N LYS A 24 8.17 18.03 3.58
CA LYS A 24 9.63 17.93 3.48
C LYS A 24 10.27 18.23 4.84
N GLY A 25 10.92 17.24 5.43
CA GLY A 25 11.84 17.44 6.57
C GLY A 25 12.01 16.14 7.33
N GLY A 26 13.25 15.73 7.62
CA GLY A 26 13.58 14.46 8.28
C GLY A 26 12.92 14.31 9.65
N SER A 27 11.69 13.78 9.66
CA SER A 27 10.83 13.61 10.83
C SER A 27 10.20 12.22 10.77
N GLU A 28 10.14 11.54 11.93
CA GLU A 28 9.45 10.26 12.07
C GLU A 28 8.03 10.36 11.49
N GLN A 29 7.77 9.68 10.37
CA GLN A 29 6.43 9.55 9.85
C GLN A 29 5.57 8.81 10.87
N THR A 30 4.55 9.49 11.39
CA THR A 30 3.56 8.89 12.29
C THR A 30 2.45 8.25 11.46
N TYR A 31 2.17 6.99 11.75
CA TYR A 31 1.12 6.21 11.06
C TYR A 31 -0.04 6.02 12.03
N THR A 32 -1.27 6.04 11.54
CA THR A 32 -2.47 5.85 12.37
C THR A 32 -3.11 4.49 12.15
N CYS A 33 -3.72 3.97 13.22
CA CYS A 33 -4.45 2.71 13.19
C CYS A 33 -5.62 2.80 12.22
N GLN A 34 -5.80 1.75 11.45
CA GLN A 34 -6.86 1.65 10.46
C GLN A 34 -8.11 0.95 11.02
N LEU A 35 -8.11 0.42 12.23
CA LEU A 35 -9.27 -0.32 12.76
C LEU A 35 -9.84 0.28 14.04
N CYS A 36 -9.44 1.50 14.40
CA CYS A 36 -10.13 2.24 15.44
C CYS A 36 -11.50 2.70 14.92
N ASP A 37 -12.54 2.50 15.73
CA ASP A 37 -13.90 3.02 15.50
C ASP A 37 -14.08 4.45 16.06
N THR A 38 -13.01 5.05 16.57
CA THR A 38 -12.98 6.41 17.10
C THR A 38 -12.75 7.45 16.00
N GLN A 39 -13.27 8.67 16.21
CA GLN A 39 -13.05 9.80 15.30
C GLN A 39 -11.57 10.19 15.20
N GLU A 40 -10.80 9.95 16.27
CA GLU A 40 -9.35 10.09 16.31
C GLU A 40 -8.72 8.70 16.49
N PRO A 41 -8.21 8.09 15.40
CA PRO A 41 -7.53 6.80 15.49
C PRO A 41 -6.19 6.92 16.24
N ALA A 42 -5.91 5.94 17.10
CA ALA A 42 -4.65 5.87 17.81
C ALA A 42 -3.46 5.68 16.85
N VAL A 43 -2.26 6.06 17.30
CA VAL A 43 -1.01 5.82 16.56
C VAL A 43 -0.82 4.31 16.36
N ALA A 44 -0.47 3.92 15.14
CA ALA A 44 -0.13 2.56 14.81
C ALA A 44 1.24 2.21 15.38
N ASN A 45 1.32 1.06 16.05
CA ASN A 45 2.59 0.53 16.55
C ASN A 45 3.18 -0.53 15.61
N VAL A 46 2.33 -1.15 14.78
CA VAL A 46 2.74 -2.21 13.86
C VAL A 46 2.03 -2.10 12.52
N PHE A 47 2.67 -2.65 11.50
CA PHE A 47 2.11 -2.89 10.18
C PHE A 47 2.17 -4.38 9.86
N CYS A 48 1.06 -4.97 9.40
CA CYS A 48 1.01 -6.36 8.95
C CYS A 48 1.23 -6.45 7.45
N GLU A 49 2.29 -7.13 7.01
CA GLU A 49 2.63 -7.24 5.58
C GLU A 49 1.57 -8.01 4.77
N GLN A 50 0.97 -9.04 5.37
CA GLN A 50 -0.02 -9.90 4.72
C GLN A 50 -1.40 -9.25 4.66
N CYS A 51 -1.81 -8.54 5.71
CA CYS A 51 -3.08 -7.82 5.73
C CYS A 51 -3.00 -6.45 5.03
N ASP A 52 -1.79 -5.89 4.93
CA ASP A 52 -1.52 -4.51 4.53
C ASP A 52 -2.31 -3.49 5.35
N ILE A 53 -2.32 -3.69 6.67
CA ILE A 53 -3.08 -2.88 7.63
C ILE A 53 -2.16 -2.40 8.75
N TYR A 54 -2.35 -1.15 9.15
CA TYR A 54 -1.73 -0.56 10.34
C TYR A 54 -2.61 -0.76 11.57
N TYR A 55 -2.01 -1.26 12.66
CA TYR A 55 -2.71 -1.52 13.92
C TYR A 55 -2.07 -0.72 15.05
N CYS A 56 -2.90 -0.08 15.88
CA CYS A 56 -2.50 0.26 17.25
C CYS A 56 -2.47 -1.01 18.11
N GLN A 57 -1.85 -0.94 19.28
CA GLN A 57 -1.71 -2.09 20.18
C GLN A 57 -3.06 -2.73 20.56
N SER A 58 -4.07 -1.92 20.86
CA SER A 58 -5.41 -2.43 21.23
C SER A 58 -6.08 -3.18 20.07
N CYS A 59 -6.06 -2.61 18.87
CA CYS A 59 -6.63 -3.24 17.68
C CYS A 59 -5.85 -4.49 17.27
N GLN A 60 -4.52 -4.49 17.41
CA GLN A 60 -3.69 -5.68 17.16
C GLN A 60 -4.13 -6.82 18.08
N ASN A 61 -4.21 -6.59 19.40
CA ASN A 61 -4.54 -7.66 20.34
C ASN A 61 -5.96 -8.23 20.16
N SER A 62 -6.92 -7.35 19.85
CA SER A 62 -8.33 -7.74 19.70
C SER A 62 -8.65 -8.36 18.34
N LEU A 63 -8.04 -7.86 17.26
CA LEU A 63 -8.42 -8.18 15.87
C LEU A 63 -7.32 -8.96 15.11
N HIS A 64 -6.09 -8.95 15.61
CA HIS A 64 -4.94 -9.63 15.02
C HIS A 64 -4.14 -10.41 16.07
N PRO A 65 -4.76 -11.38 16.76
CA PRO A 65 -4.05 -12.22 17.71
C PRO A 65 -3.12 -13.18 16.95
N ALA A 66 -1.88 -13.36 17.42
CA ALA A 66 -0.87 -14.24 16.82
C ALA A 66 -1.19 -15.73 17.08
N ARG A 67 -2.36 -16.20 16.62
CA ARG A 67 -2.89 -17.54 16.83
C ARG A 67 -3.51 -18.04 15.53
N GLY A 68 -3.50 -19.36 15.34
CA GLY A 68 -4.09 -19.97 14.14
C GLY A 68 -3.45 -19.44 12.85
N PRO A 69 -4.23 -19.17 11.79
CA PRO A 69 -3.70 -18.71 10.50
C PRO A 69 -2.90 -17.40 10.57
N LEU A 70 -3.22 -16.52 11.53
CA LEU A 70 -2.55 -15.22 11.69
C LEU A 70 -1.17 -15.35 12.34
N ALA A 71 -0.82 -16.51 12.92
CA ALA A 71 0.49 -16.72 13.52
C ALA A 71 1.65 -16.66 12.51
N THR A 72 1.37 -16.87 11.21
CA THR A 72 2.36 -16.75 10.14
C THR A 72 2.49 -15.34 9.58
N HIS A 73 1.62 -14.42 10.02
CA HIS A 73 1.68 -13.03 9.58
C HIS A 73 2.89 -12.34 10.20
N LYS A 74 3.52 -11.49 9.40
CA LYS A 74 4.69 -10.72 9.79
C LYS A 74 4.25 -9.29 10.13
N LEU A 75 4.38 -8.96 11.41
CA LEU A 75 4.21 -7.61 11.93
C LEU A 75 5.57 -6.93 11.95
N VAL A 76 5.68 -5.80 11.27
CA VAL A 76 6.90 -4.97 11.20
C VAL A 76 6.60 -3.57 11.75
N SER A 77 7.65 -2.76 11.94
CA SER A 77 7.43 -1.36 12.32
C SER A 77 6.63 -0.63 11.23
N PRO A 78 5.78 0.35 11.58
CA PRO A 78 4.99 1.09 10.61
C PRO A 78 5.84 1.73 9.51
N SER A 79 7.01 2.26 9.89
CA SER A 79 8.00 2.85 8.96
C SER A 79 8.74 1.80 8.13
N ALA A 80 8.79 0.54 8.58
CA ALA A 80 9.36 -0.58 7.85
C ALA A 80 8.37 -1.19 6.86
N ARG A 81 7.14 -0.66 6.73
CA ARG A 81 6.33 -0.93 5.55
C ARG A 81 7.19 -0.58 4.36
N ARG A 82 7.75 -1.61 3.73
CA ARG A 82 8.28 -1.49 2.40
C ARG A 82 7.04 -1.21 1.59
N SER A 83 6.75 0.09 1.37
CA SER A 83 6.05 0.49 0.18
C SER A 83 6.73 -0.36 -0.89
N TYR A 84 5.99 -1.29 -1.49
CA TYR A 84 6.37 -1.72 -2.80
C TYR A 84 6.28 -0.42 -3.57
N ARG A 85 7.37 0.34 -3.57
CA ARG A 85 7.36 1.74 -3.93
C ARG A 85 6.96 1.65 -5.40
N ALA A 86 5.69 1.92 -5.68
CA ALA A 86 5.36 3.03 -6.52
C ALA A 86 6.36 4.11 -6.11
N THR A 87 7.46 4.13 -6.84
CA THR A 87 8.50 5.11 -6.70
C THR A 87 7.86 6.40 -7.19
N ILE A 88 7.09 7.00 -6.29
CA ILE A 88 6.75 8.40 -6.31
C ILE A 88 8.10 9.08 -6.07
N GLY A 89 8.73 9.46 -7.19
CA GLY A 89 10.13 9.87 -7.27
C GLY A 89 11.04 8.91 -8.02
N LEU A 90 10.52 8.01 -8.87
CA LEU A 90 11.38 7.30 -9.80
C LEU A 90 11.96 8.30 -10.80
N PRO A 91 13.29 8.32 -10.99
CA PRO A 91 13.84 8.74 -12.27
C PRO A 91 13.06 7.99 -13.35
N LYS A 92 12.85 8.61 -14.52
CA LYS A 92 12.12 8.05 -15.67
C LYS A 92 12.62 6.67 -16.18
N ASP A 93 13.52 6.00 -15.45
CA ASP A 93 14.39 4.91 -15.86
C ASP A 93 14.45 3.74 -14.85
N SER A 94 13.36 3.40 -14.14
CA SER A 94 13.37 2.08 -13.48
C SER A 94 13.14 0.95 -14.43
N LYS A 95 14.20 0.16 -14.59
CA LYS A 95 14.17 -1.10 -15.28
C LYS A 95 13.39 -2.14 -14.49
N CYS A 96 12.66 -2.98 -15.22
CA CYS A 96 12.03 -4.16 -14.64
C CYS A 96 13.14 -5.12 -14.16
N PRO A 97 13.05 -5.66 -12.93
CA PRO A 97 14.04 -6.62 -12.44
C PRO A 97 14.05 -7.94 -13.22
N ASN A 98 12.94 -8.26 -13.90
CA ASN A 98 12.79 -9.48 -14.70
C ASN A 98 13.06 -9.24 -16.19
N HIS A 99 12.90 -8.00 -16.65
CA HIS A 99 13.00 -7.61 -18.05
C HIS A 99 13.93 -6.40 -18.17
N ALA A 100 15.23 -6.65 -18.20
CA ALA A 100 16.27 -5.60 -18.10
C ALA A 100 16.16 -4.50 -19.17
N CYS A 101 15.58 -4.79 -20.33
CA CYS A 101 15.35 -3.81 -21.39
C CYS A 101 14.12 -2.93 -21.15
N GLU A 102 13.15 -3.40 -20.37
CA GLU A 102 11.84 -2.75 -20.19
C GLU A 102 11.81 -1.82 -18.98
N ASN A 103 11.05 -0.74 -19.11
CA ASN A 103 10.79 0.17 -18.02
C ASN A 103 9.48 -0.20 -17.31
N LEU A 104 9.42 0.02 -15.99
CA LEU A 104 8.16 -0.07 -15.25
C LEU A 104 7.23 1.06 -15.70
N SER A 105 6.06 0.72 -16.22
CA SER A 105 5.12 1.65 -16.85
C SER A 105 3.71 1.60 -16.26
N MET A 106 3.39 0.54 -15.51
CA MET A 106 2.05 0.28 -14.96
C MET A 106 2.13 -0.08 -13.47
N TYR A 107 1.04 0.12 -12.74
CA TYR A 107 0.87 -0.32 -11.35
C TYR A 107 -0.32 -1.27 -11.25
N CYS A 108 -0.07 -2.48 -10.77
CA CYS A 108 -1.08 -3.50 -10.55
C CYS A 108 -1.73 -3.31 -9.18
N MET A 109 -3.04 -3.06 -9.14
CA MET A 109 -3.78 -2.81 -7.90
C MET A 109 -3.96 -4.08 -7.06
N ILE A 110 -4.00 -5.24 -7.73
CA ILE A 110 -4.13 -6.56 -7.10
C ILE A 110 -2.80 -7.00 -6.47
N CYS A 111 -1.70 -6.90 -7.23
CA CYS A 111 -0.37 -7.25 -6.75
C CYS A 111 0.31 -6.13 -5.95
N ARG A 112 -0.28 -4.94 -5.94
CA ARG A 112 0.24 -3.71 -5.36
C ARG A 112 1.68 -3.41 -5.80
N SER A 113 1.99 -3.70 -7.06
CA SER A 113 3.33 -3.66 -7.61
C SER A 113 3.42 -2.89 -8.93
N ALA A 114 4.53 -2.19 -9.14
CA ALA A 114 4.88 -1.66 -10.45
C ALA A 114 5.34 -2.79 -11.38
N VAL A 115 4.87 -2.75 -12.63
CA VAL A 115 5.10 -3.78 -13.67
C VAL A 115 5.42 -3.13 -15.02
N CYS A 116 6.16 -3.83 -15.88
CA CYS A 116 6.39 -3.43 -17.27
C CYS A 116 5.39 -4.10 -18.23
N CYS A 117 5.43 -3.72 -19.51
CA CYS A 117 4.56 -4.28 -20.56
C CYS A 117 4.77 -5.79 -20.75
N GLN A 118 6.01 -6.30 -20.62
CA GLN A 118 6.28 -7.73 -20.73
C GLN A 118 5.73 -8.52 -19.53
N CYS A 119 5.85 -8.01 -18.29
CA CYS A 119 5.18 -8.59 -17.12
C CYS A 119 3.65 -8.68 -17.28
N LEU A 120 3.04 -7.74 -18.01
CA LEU A 120 1.61 -7.77 -18.30
C LEU A 120 1.24 -8.87 -19.29
N GLN A 121 2.08 -9.09 -20.31
CA GLN A 121 1.87 -10.09 -21.37
C GLN A 121 2.16 -11.52 -20.90
N GLU A 122 3.06 -11.72 -19.93
CA GLU A 122 3.43 -13.04 -19.38
C GLU A 122 2.34 -13.69 -18.50
N THR A 123 1.06 -13.34 -18.67
CA THR A 123 -0.13 -13.89 -17.97
C THR A 123 -0.21 -13.66 -16.46
N LYS A 124 0.88 -13.26 -15.78
CA LYS A 124 0.91 -12.98 -14.33
C LYS A 124 0.01 -11.81 -13.92
N HIS A 125 -0.27 -10.89 -14.85
CA HIS A 125 -1.08 -9.69 -14.62
C HIS A 125 -2.16 -9.45 -15.68
N SER A 126 -2.39 -10.38 -16.61
CA SER A 126 -3.32 -10.17 -17.75
C SER A 126 -4.77 -9.96 -17.32
N ASN A 127 -5.16 -10.44 -16.14
CA ASN A 127 -6.50 -10.30 -15.55
C ASN A 127 -6.55 -9.38 -14.32
N HIS A 128 -5.46 -8.65 -14.02
CA HIS A 128 -5.43 -7.74 -12.88
C HIS A 128 -5.76 -6.31 -13.31
N ASP A 129 -6.44 -5.58 -12.43
CA ASP A 129 -6.62 -4.14 -12.61
C ASP A 129 -5.26 -3.43 -12.53
N VAL A 130 -4.90 -2.74 -13.61
CA VAL A 130 -3.61 -2.06 -13.79
C VAL A 130 -3.83 -0.60 -14.21
N GLN A 131 -3.11 0.32 -13.59
CA GLN A 131 -3.17 1.75 -13.90
C GLN A 131 -1.83 2.25 -14.44
N SER A 132 -1.86 3.15 -15.41
CA SER A 132 -0.64 3.72 -16.00
C SER A 132 0.07 4.68 -15.06
N LEU A 133 1.40 4.59 -15.03
CA LEU A 133 2.26 5.49 -14.27
C LEU A 133 2.36 6.88 -14.94
N ASP A 134 1.96 7.01 -16.21
CA ASP A 134 2.08 8.24 -17.02
C ASP A 134 1.23 9.43 -16.53
N LYS A 135 0.16 9.21 -15.77
CA LYS A 135 -0.66 10.30 -15.22
C LYS A 135 0.06 11.16 -14.17
N ILE A 136 1.27 10.77 -13.75
CA ILE A 136 2.06 11.47 -12.72
C ILE A 136 3.13 12.40 -13.34
N CYS A 137 3.41 12.29 -14.64
CA CYS A 137 4.59 12.94 -15.24
C CYS A 137 4.34 14.30 -15.94
N LYS A 138 3.14 14.90 -15.81
CA LYS A 138 2.79 16.14 -16.52
C LYS A 138 3.07 17.47 -15.79
N THR A 139 3.80 17.47 -14.67
CA THR A 139 4.21 18.74 -14.02
C THR A 139 5.72 18.85 -13.87
N GLN A 140 6.43 19.01 -14.99
CA GLN A 140 7.68 19.80 -15.01
C GLN A 140 8.08 20.14 -16.45
N LYS A 141 7.51 21.22 -16.98
CA LYS A 141 8.10 22.02 -18.06
C LYS A 141 8.11 23.47 -17.60
N SER A 142 9.26 23.89 -17.11
CA SER A 142 9.87 25.22 -17.24
C SER A 142 11.19 25.18 -16.46
#